data_AF-A0A061IUH9-F1
#
_entry.id   AF-A0A061IUH9-F1
#
_cell.length_a   1.000
_cell.length_b   1.000
_cell.length_c   1.000
_cell.angle_alpha   90.00
_cell.angle_beta   90.00
_cell.angle_gamma   90.00
#
_symmetry.space_group_name_H-M   'P 1'
#
loop_
_entity.id
_entity.type
_entity.pdbx_description
1 polymer ?
#
loop_
_entity_poly.entity_id
_entity_poly.type
_entity_poly.pdbx_seq_one_letter_code
_entity_poly.pdbx_strand_id
1 'polypeptide(L)'
;MGVYRANYGMADPLRWGNNSGCGLLENKCFTNGRTDYPDMFCNPDVAAHPRLCTYDRLSLGRCEHSSESEPLPPEFQYFDDPTLGSAESMDHCPYVTEIEESGCTDGNTETIPGSFIGPSSRCVKGEGLRFDNREIGDVCVNTQCSGGRLRVQFLGDGRWHDCNEGEILAPSGGEWRGSIRCPKYADVCTAFLNVSDFSIPAVAPLLGEEPNHWDTADTNDESGGTNHDPGA
;
A
#
# COMPACT_ATOMS: atom_id res chain seq x y z
N MET A 1 13.34 -21.04 6.30
CA MET A 1 13.06 -21.40 4.88
C MET A 1 14.33 -21.19 4.08
N GLY A 2 14.71 -22.10 3.17
CA GLY A 2 16.01 -22.07 2.45
C GLY A 2 15.92 -22.42 0.96
N VAL A 3 14.72 -22.35 0.37
CA VAL A 3 14.47 -22.74 -1.03
C VAL A 3 14.78 -21.59 -2.01
N TYR A 4 14.69 -20.34 -1.56
CA TYR A 4 14.93 -19.15 -2.38
C TYR A 4 15.82 -18.15 -1.64
N ARG A 5 16.55 -17.33 -2.41
CA ARG A 5 17.29 -16.17 -1.90
C ARG A 5 16.62 -14.89 -2.40
N ALA A 6 16.19 -14.05 -1.48
CA ALA A 6 15.56 -12.77 -1.82
C ALA A 6 16.58 -11.79 -2.42
N ASN A 7 16.15 -11.05 -3.45
CA ASN A 7 16.86 -9.89 -3.95
C ASN A 7 16.22 -8.62 -3.37
N TYR A 8 16.73 -8.17 -2.22
CA TYR A 8 16.20 -6.98 -1.54
C TYR A 8 16.40 -5.67 -2.33
N GLY A 9 17.31 -5.64 -3.32
CA GLY A 9 17.47 -4.49 -4.20
C GLY A 9 16.29 -4.26 -5.16
N MET A 10 15.39 -5.23 -5.27
CA MET A 10 14.16 -5.18 -6.05
C MET A 10 12.90 -5.19 -5.16
N ALA A 11 13.04 -5.01 -3.85
CA ALA A 11 11.90 -4.98 -2.97
C ALA A 11 11.07 -3.71 -3.21
N ASP A 12 9.77 -3.88 -3.41
CA ASP A 12 8.85 -2.75 -3.43
C ASP A 12 8.83 -2.08 -2.06
N PRO A 13 8.83 -0.74 -2.00
CA PRO A 13 8.79 -0.04 -0.73
C PRO A 13 7.40 -0.20 -0.10
N LEU A 14 7.33 -0.85 1.05
CA LEU A 14 6.15 -0.81 1.91
C LEU A 14 6.11 0.55 2.60
N ARG A 15 5.17 1.39 2.21
CA ARG A 15 5.01 2.69 2.87
C ARG A 15 4.37 2.55 4.26
N TRP A 16 3.44 1.61 4.43
CA TRP A 16 2.68 1.46 5.67
C TRP A 16 3.61 1.18 6.85
N GLY A 17 3.57 2.02 7.88
CA GLY A 17 4.43 1.92 9.05
C GLY A 17 5.89 2.32 8.82
N ASN A 18 6.27 2.76 7.62
CA ASN A 18 7.66 3.10 7.31
C ASN A 18 8.13 4.31 8.11
N ASN A 19 9.21 4.13 8.87
CA ASN A 19 9.77 5.13 9.78
C ASN A 19 8.81 5.63 10.87
N SER A 20 7.79 4.83 11.24
CA SER A 20 6.85 5.16 12.33
C SER A 20 7.40 4.89 13.73
N GLY A 21 8.58 4.29 13.84
CA GLY A 21 9.23 3.92 15.10
C GLY A 21 8.59 2.70 15.79
N CYS A 22 9.18 2.28 16.91
CA CYS A 22 8.73 1.12 17.68
C CYS A 22 7.32 1.28 18.25
N GLY A 23 6.89 2.52 18.51
CA GLY A 23 5.58 2.83 19.07
C GLY A 23 4.40 2.27 18.27
N LEU A 24 4.55 2.08 16.95
CA LEU A 24 3.49 1.51 16.12
C LEU A 24 3.20 0.04 16.48
N LEU A 25 4.23 -0.68 16.91
CA LEU A 25 4.15 -2.10 17.25
C LEU A 25 3.94 -2.33 18.76
N GLU A 26 4.39 -1.38 19.58
CA GLU A 26 4.39 -1.50 21.04
C GLU A 26 3.16 -0.84 21.69
N ASN A 27 2.59 0.19 21.06
CA ASN A 27 1.45 0.94 21.57
C ASN A 27 0.19 0.68 20.74
N LYS A 28 -0.97 1.01 21.32
CA LYS A 28 -2.24 1.03 20.60
C LYS A 28 -2.20 2.07 19.48
N CYS A 29 -2.88 1.77 18.37
CA CYS A 29 -3.06 2.72 17.26
C CYS A 29 -3.80 4.00 17.68
N PHE A 30 -4.64 3.90 18.72
CA PHE A 30 -5.37 5.00 19.32
C PHE A 30 -5.33 4.93 20.85
N THR A 31 -5.27 6.10 21.47
CA THR A 31 -5.43 6.28 22.92
C THR A 31 -6.43 7.40 23.16
N ASN A 32 -7.55 7.10 23.81
CA ASN A 32 -8.64 8.05 24.08
C ASN A 32 -9.09 8.79 22.80
N GLY A 33 -9.33 8.03 21.72
CA GLY A 33 -9.77 8.56 20.42
C GLY A 33 -8.73 9.40 19.66
N ARG A 34 -7.46 9.43 20.10
CA ARG A 34 -6.36 10.13 19.41
C ARG A 34 -5.30 9.15 18.92
N THR A 35 -4.79 9.37 17.72
CA THR A 35 -3.70 8.59 17.13
C THR A 35 -2.46 9.45 16.92
N ASP A 36 -1.29 8.86 17.15
CA ASP A 36 0.00 9.44 16.77
C ASP A 36 0.32 9.20 15.29
N TYR A 37 -0.52 8.45 14.58
CA TYR A 37 -0.31 8.01 13.20
C TYR A 37 -1.46 8.41 12.25
N PRO A 38 -1.73 9.72 12.08
CA PRO A 38 -2.88 10.24 11.33
C PRO A 38 -2.83 10.00 9.81
N ASP A 39 -1.70 9.52 9.28
CA ASP A 39 -1.58 9.11 7.87
C ASP A 39 -1.92 7.63 7.64
N MET A 40 -1.99 6.81 8.70
CA MET A 40 -2.35 5.39 8.63
C MET A 40 -3.78 5.16 9.15
N PHE A 41 -4.11 5.79 10.26
CA PHE A 41 -5.39 5.60 10.94
C PHE A 41 -6.24 6.86 10.85
N CYS A 42 -7.55 6.65 10.75
CA CYS A 42 -8.53 7.72 10.64
C CYS A 42 -9.42 7.77 11.89
N ASN A 43 -9.91 8.96 12.24
CA ASN A 43 -10.84 9.10 13.36
C ASN A 43 -12.29 9.02 12.85
N PRO A 44 -13.14 8.09 13.35
CA PRO A 44 -14.55 7.97 12.96
C PRO A 44 -15.38 9.24 13.16
N ASP A 45 -15.14 10.00 14.22
CA ASP A 45 -15.90 11.22 14.56
C ASP A 45 -15.68 12.36 13.55
N VAL A 46 -14.50 12.40 12.94
CA VAL A 46 -14.13 13.39 11.91
C VAL A 46 -14.66 12.96 10.54
N ALA A 47 -14.96 11.67 10.37
CA ALA A 47 -15.28 11.05 9.09
C ALA A 47 -16.73 11.25 8.63
N ALA A 48 -17.53 12.08 9.33
CA ALA A 48 -18.95 12.19 9.03
C ALA A 48 -19.25 12.62 7.58
N HIS A 49 -18.42 13.44 6.91
CA HIS A 49 -18.77 13.93 5.55
C HIS A 49 -17.65 14.20 4.50
N PRO A 50 -16.32 14.15 4.75
CA PRO A 50 -15.33 14.24 3.66
C PRO A 50 -14.86 12.85 3.19
N ARG A 51 -14.76 12.65 1.87
CA ARG A 51 -14.03 11.51 1.31
C ARG A 51 -12.55 11.64 1.68
N LEU A 52 -11.91 10.54 2.03
CA LEU A 52 -10.50 10.49 2.43
C LEU A 52 -9.70 9.69 1.41
N CYS A 53 -8.45 10.03 1.19
CA CYS A 53 -7.57 9.17 0.42
C CYS A 53 -7.34 7.84 1.14
N THR A 54 -7.46 6.75 0.39
CA THR A 54 -6.87 5.47 0.81
C THR A 54 -5.36 5.64 0.99
N TYR A 55 -4.79 4.78 1.82
CA TYR A 55 -3.37 4.84 2.16
C TYR A 55 -2.46 4.78 0.92
N ASP A 56 -2.82 3.95 -0.05
CA ASP A 56 -2.09 3.77 -1.29
C ASP A 56 -2.25 4.95 -2.28
N ARG A 57 -3.14 5.91 -1.99
CA ARG A 57 -3.51 7.06 -2.83
C ARG A 57 -4.15 6.67 -4.16
N LEU A 58 -4.69 5.47 -4.28
CA LEU A 58 -5.30 4.97 -5.51
C LEU A 58 -6.80 5.23 -5.59
N SER A 59 -7.47 5.43 -4.45
CA SER A 59 -8.91 5.63 -4.41
C SER A 59 -9.29 6.66 -3.35
N LEU A 60 -10.53 7.13 -3.45
CA LEU A 60 -11.19 7.80 -2.35
C LEU A 60 -11.86 6.76 -1.44
N GLY A 61 -12.15 7.16 -0.22
CA GLY A 61 -12.53 6.22 0.81
C GLY A 61 -13.27 6.88 1.96
N ARG A 62 -13.64 6.04 2.91
CA ARG A 62 -14.25 6.45 4.19
C ARG A 62 -13.50 5.81 5.33
N CYS A 63 -13.63 6.41 6.51
CA CYS A 63 -13.06 5.80 7.71
C CYS A 63 -13.88 4.56 8.09
N GLU A 64 -13.30 3.38 7.95
CA GLU A 64 -13.95 2.12 8.29
C GLU A 64 -14.02 1.96 9.80
N HIS A 65 -15.23 1.85 10.31
CA HIS A 65 -15.51 1.58 11.70
C HIS A 65 -16.81 0.80 11.84
N SER A 66 -16.91 0.02 12.90
CA SER A 66 -18.10 -0.73 13.28
C SER A 66 -18.31 -0.63 14.79
N SER A 67 -19.57 -0.73 15.21
CA SER A 67 -19.92 -0.94 16.61
C SER A 67 -20.35 -2.38 16.78
N GLU A 68 -19.66 -3.10 17.66
CA GLU A 68 -20.00 -4.48 18.00
C GLU A 68 -21.19 -4.55 18.97
N SER A 69 -21.86 -5.70 19.02
CA SER A 69 -22.99 -5.89 19.96
C SER A 69 -22.54 -5.96 21.42
N GLU A 70 -21.28 -6.33 21.65
CA GLU A 70 -20.65 -6.47 22.97
C GLU A 70 -19.35 -5.66 23.00
N PRO A 71 -18.88 -5.24 24.18
CA PRO A 71 -17.60 -4.55 24.32
C PRO A 71 -16.43 -5.36 23.73
N LEU A 72 -15.55 -4.67 23.01
CA LEU A 72 -14.30 -5.25 22.51
C LEU A 72 -13.38 -5.65 23.68
N PRO A 73 -12.43 -6.58 23.49
CA PRO A 73 -11.37 -6.84 24.46
C PRO A 73 -10.64 -5.54 24.89
N PRO A 74 -10.23 -5.39 26.16
CA PRO A 74 -9.61 -4.15 26.66
C PRO A 74 -8.40 -3.65 25.86
N GLU A 75 -7.64 -4.55 25.25
CA GLU A 75 -6.52 -4.25 24.34
C GLU A 75 -6.96 -3.52 23.07
N PHE A 76 -8.18 -3.77 22.57
CA PHE A 76 -8.76 -3.19 21.36
C PHE A 76 -9.75 -2.05 21.62
N GLN A 77 -10.00 -1.72 22.90
CA GLN A 77 -10.78 -0.54 23.26
C GLN A 77 -9.94 0.72 23.09
N TYR A 78 -10.31 1.54 22.10
CA TYR A 78 -9.57 2.74 21.67
C TYR A 78 -10.31 4.06 21.95
N PHE A 79 -11.63 3.98 22.09
CA PHE A 79 -12.54 5.11 22.20
C PHE A 79 -13.31 5.05 23.53
N ASP A 80 -14.03 6.13 23.86
CA ASP A 80 -14.88 6.18 25.06
C ASP A 80 -16.02 5.15 24.99
N ASP A 81 -16.51 4.87 23.77
CA ASP A 81 -17.41 3.74 23.51
C ASP A 81 -16.60 2.44 23.38
N PRO A 82 -16.76 1.47 24.31
CA PRO A 82 -15.98 0.24 24.30
C PRO A 82 -16.40 -0.76 23.21
N THR A 83 -17.48 -0.48 22.47
CA THR A 83 -17.96 -1.30 21.35
C THR A 83 -17.43 -0.83 20.00
N LEU A 84 -16.88 0.39 19.95
CA LEU A 84 -16.42 1.01 18.71
C LEU A 84 -15.03 0.51 18.32
N GLY A 85 -14.92 -0.02 17.10
CA GLY A 85 -13.67 -0.47 16.51
C GLY A 85 -13.75 -0.48 14.99
N SER A 86 -13.04 -1.43 14.38
CA SER A 86 -12.97 -1.65 12.93
C SER A 86 -12.68 -3.13 12.65
N ALA A 87 -12.13 -3.44 11.48
CA ALA A 87 -11.78 -4.81 11.09
C ALA A 87 -10.80 -5.49 12.06
N GLU A 88 -11.07 -6.75 12.41
CA GLU A 88 -10.21 -7.59 13.27
C GLU A 88 -8.79 -7.73 12.70
N SER A 89 -8.64 -7.78 11.36
CA SER A 89 -7.32 -7.88 10.70
C SER A 89 -6.43 -6.65 10.90
N MET A 90 -6.99 -5.55 11.37
CA MET A 90 -6.29 -4.33 11.72
C MET A 90 -6.28 -4.09 13.22
N ASP A 91 -6.43 -5.15 14.03
CA ASP A 91 -6.57 -5.08 15.49
C ASP A 91 -7.68 -4.09 15.91
N HIS A 92 -8.76 -4.02 15.13
CA HIS A 92 -9.87 -3.06 15.28
C HIS A 92 -9.50 -1.57 15.17
N CYS A 93 -8.30 -1.24 14.68
CA CYS A 93 -7.88 0.14 14.44
C CYS A 93 -8.59 0.72 13.22
N PRO A 94 -9.31 1.85 13.33
CA PRO A 94 -9.96 2.46 12.18
C PRO A 94 -8.96 2.99 11.15
N TYR A 95 -9.21 2.70 9.87
CA TYR A 95 -8.40 3.09 8.74
C TYR A 95 -9.29 3.40 7.53
N VAL A 96 -8.73 4.05 6.52
CA VAL A 96 -9.52 4.43 5.33
C VAL A 96 -9.67 3.23 4.40
N THR A 97 -10.90 2.81 4.17
CA THR A 97 -11.26 1.80 3.16
C THR A 97 -11.78 2.48 1.90
N GLU A 98 -11.51 1.85 0.76
CA GLU A 98 -12.01 2.30 -0.54
C GLU A 98 -13.55 2.28 -0.57
N ILE A 99 -14.14 3.28 -1.23
CA ILE A 99 -15.54 3.27 -1.62
C ILE A 99 -15.66 2.62 -3.00
N GLU A 100 -16.70 1.82 -3.23
CA GLU A 100 -16.96 1.22 -4.54
C GLU A 100 -17.03 2.29 -5.64
N GLU A 101 -16.42 2.02 -6.81
CA GLU A 101 -16.30 2.95 -7.94
C GLU A 101 -15.58 4.29 -7.65
N SER A 102 -14.77 4.37 -6.59
CA SER A 102 -14.06 5.61 -6.22
C SER A 102 -12.56 5.60 -6.54
N GLY A 103 -12.12 4.66 -7.37
CA GLY A 103 -10.76 4.57 -7.88
C GLY A 103 -10.36 5.80 -8.70
N CYS A 104 -9.18 6.34 -8.45
CA CYS A 104 -8.63 7.44 -9.24
C CYS A 104 -8.23 7.00 -10.65
N THR A 105 -7.95 5.71 -10.86
CA THR A 105 -7.50 5.18 -12.16
C THR A 105 -8.63 4.79 -13.10
N ASP A 106 -9.75 4.36 -12.55
CA ASP A 106 -10.81 3.61 -13.23
C ASP A 106 -12.19 3.77 -12.58
N GLY A 107 -12.33 4.66 -11.59
CA GLY A 107 -13.60 4.93 -10.93
C GLY A 107 -14.59 5.76 -11.75
N ASN A 108 -15.71 6.08 -11.11
CA ASN A 108 -16.85 6.76 -11.70
C ASN A 108 -16.93 8.23 -11.25
N THR A 109 -16.98 9.16 -12.20
CA THR A 109 -17.06 10.60 -11.93
C THR A 109 -18.35 11.02 -11.21
N GLU A 110 -19.41 10.22 -11.29
CA GLU A 110 -20.65 10.44 -10.53
C GLU A 110 -20.46 10.15 -9.04
N THR A 111 -19.67 9.12 -8.71
CA THR A 111 -19.35 8.70 -7.34
C THR A 111 -18.35 9.64 -6.67
N ILE A 112 -17.38 10.17 -7.44
CA ILE A 112 -16.31 11.04 -6.96
C ILE A 112 -16.24 12.35 -7.76
N PRO A 113 -17.24 13.25 -7.61
CA PRO A 113 -17.30 14.50 -8.36
C PRO A 113 -16.06 15.38 -8.13
N GLY A 114 -15.61 16.05 -9.19
CA GLY A 114 -14.39 16.88 -9.19
C GLY A 114 -13.09 16.08 -9.37
N SER A 115 -13.14 14.75 -9.30
CA SER A 115 -11.96 13.90 -9.48
C SER A 115 -11.55 13.77 -10.94
N PHE A 116 -10.26 13.89 -11.20
CA PHE A 116 -9.66 13.53 -12.49
C PHE A 116 -9.40 12.02 -12.51
N ILE A 117 -10.09 11.28 -13.39
CA ILE A 117 -9.91 9.84 -13.54
C ILE A 117 -8.93 9.53 -14.67
N GLY A 118 -7.91 8.73 -14.40
CA GLY A 118 -6.92 8.33 -15.39
C GLY A 118 -5.77 7.51 -14.82
N PRO A 119 -4.97 6.83 -15.67
CA PRO A 119 -3.97 5.86 -15.23
C PRO A 119 -2.88 6.45 -14.31
N SER A 120 -2.61 7.75 -14.45
CA SER A 120 -1.65 8.48 -13.62
C SER A 120 -2.31 9.29 -12.49
N SER A 121 -3.62 9.17 -12.31
CA SER A 121 -4.31 9.90 -11.26
C SER A 121 -4.06 9.30 -9.89
N ARG A 122 -3.92 10.16 -8.89
CA ARG A 122 -3.73 9.78 -7.48
C ARG A 122 -4.58 10.68 -6.59
N CYS A 123 -5.00 10.14 -5.46
CA CYS A 123 -5.73 10.88 -4.46
C CYS A 123 -4.80 11.85 -3.70
N VAL A 124 -5.25 13.08 -3.46
CA VAL A 124 -4.55 14.10 -2.69
C VAL A 124 -5.43 14.68 -1.59
N LYS A 125 -4.81 15.10 -0.48
CA LYS A 125 -5.53 15.64 0.69
C LYS A 125 -6.15 17.00 0.34
N GLY A 126 -7.45 17.15 0.58
CA GLY A 126 -8.18 18.41 0.39
C GLY A 126 -8.19 19.27 1.66
N GLU A 127 -8.22 20.59 1.48
CA GLU A 127 -8.36 21.58 2.56
C GLU A 127 -9.52 22.51 2.23
N GLY A 128 -10.69 22.24 2.85
CA GLY A 128 -11.93 22.94 2.57
C GLY A 128 -12.33 22.88 1.10
N LEU A 129 -11.97 21.79 0.42
CA LEU A 129 -12.10 21.64 -1.03
C LEU A 129 -13.57 21.44 -1.40
N ARG A 130 -14.03 22.24 -2.36
CA ARG A 130 -15.39 22.18 -2.89
C ARG A 130 -15.36 22.18 -4.41
N PHE A 131 -16.28 21.41 -4.98
CA PHE A 131 -16.54 21.35 -6.41
C PHE A 131 -18.04 21.49 -6.63
N ASP A 132 -18.45 22.42 -7.50
CA ASP A 132 -19.86 22.75 -7.75
C ASP A 132 -20.66 23.02 -6.45
N ASN A 133 -20.09 23.87 -5.58
CA ASN A 133 -20.60 24.23 -4.24
C ASN A 133 -20.76 23.09 -3.22
N ARG A 134 -20.37 21.85 -3.56
CA ARG A 134 -20.39 20.70 -2.64
C ARG A 134 -19.01 20.50 -2.03
N GLU A 135 -18.96 20.24 -0.73
CA GLU A 135 -17.73 19.79 -0.09
C GLU A 135 -17.43 18.36 -0.52
N ILE A 136 -16.22 18.12 -1.02
CA ILE A 136 -15.83 16.81 -1.58
C ILE A 136 -14.80 16.07 -0.73
N GLY A 137 -14.12 16.77 0.18
CA GLY A 137 -13.02 16.22 0.97
C GLY A 137 -11.75 16.14 0.13
N ASP A 138 -11.11 14.98 0.16
CA ASP A 138 -9.98 14.63 -0.71
C ASP A 138 -10.45 14.43 -2.16
N VAL A 139 -9.51 14.46 -3.11
CA VAL A 139 -9.84 14.40 -4.55
C VAL A 139 -8.77 13.66 -5.35
N CYS A 140 -9.14 13.04 -6.47
CA CYS A 140 -8.16 12.56 -7.44
C CYS A 140 -7.69 13.68 -8.37
N VAL A 141 -6.38 13.81 -8.54
CA VAL A 141 -5.76 14.70 -9.53
C VAL A 141 -4.90 13.88 -10.48
N ASN A 142 -4.77 14.33 -11.71
CA ASN A 142 -3.80 13.73 -12.63
C ASN A 142 -2.39 14.10 -12.17
N THR A 143 -1.48 13.12 -12.11
CA THR A 143 -0.10 13.34 -11.66
C THR A 143 0.89 13.17 -12.80
N GLN A 144 1.95 13.97 -12.77
CA GLN A 144 3.10 13.84 -13.65
C GLN A 144 4.37 13.88 -12.80
N CYS A 145 5.14 12.80 -12.87
CA CYS A 145 6.33 12.58 -12.08
C CYS A 145 7.57 12.62 -12.98
N SER A 146 8.53 13.51 -12.69
CA SER A 146 9.77 13.59 -13.47
C SER A 146 10.94 14.06 -12.63
N GLY A 147 11.95 13.20 -12.46
CA GLY A 147 13.20 13.54 -11.78
C GLY A 147 12.99 14.07 -10.36
N GLY A 148 12.10 13.43 -9.58
CA GLY A 148 11.78 13.84 -8.21
C GLY A 148 10.82 15.03 -8.10
N ARG A 149 10.32 15.57 -9.23
CA ARG A 149 9.33 16.65 -9.25
C ARG A 149 7.95 16.10 -9.55
N LEU A 150 6.97 16.55 -8.76
CA LEU A 150 5.56 16.25 -8.94
C LEU A 150 4.85 17.47 -9.53
N ARG A 151 4.08 17.24 -10.59
CA ARG A 151 3.09 18.19 -11.10
C ARG A 151 1.71 17.57 -11.03
N VAL A 152 0.71 18.41 -10.75
CA VAL A 152 -0.68 17.98 -10.63
C VAL A 152 -1.56 18.77 -11.59
N GLN A 153 -2.63 18.12 -12.06
CA GLN A 153 -3.65 18.75 -12.89
C GLN A 153 -5.03 18.39 -12.33
N PHE A 154 -5.80 19.44 -12.03
CA PHE A 154 -7.19 19.32 -11.59
C PHE A 154 -8.11 19.07 -12.78
N LEU A 155 -9.29 18.50 -12.51
CA LEU A 155 -10.34 18.36 -13.51
C LEU A 155 -10.76 19.73 -14.05
N GLY A 156 -10.77 19.88 -15.38
CA GLY A 156 -11.23 21.09 -16.07
C GLY A 156 -10.25 22.28 -16.14
N ASP A 157 -9.14 22.26 -15.38
CA ASP A 157 -8.17 23.36 -15.35
C ASP A 157 -7.35 23.46 -16.65
N GLY A 158 -7.07 22.31 -17.29
CA GLY A 158 -6.25 22.22 -18.51
C GLY A 158 -4.78 22.60 -18.31
N ARG A 159 -4.39 23.03 -17.11
CA ARG A 159 -3.03 23.45 -16.73
C ARG A 159 -2.41 22.47 -15.74
N TRP A 160 -1.08 22.41 -15.78
CA TRP A 160 -0.26 21.68 -14.81
C TRP A 160 0.30 22.65 -13.77
N HIS A 161 0.23 22.26 -12.51
CA HIS A 161 0.75 23.00 -11.37
C HIS A 161 1.91 22.24 -10.75
N ASP A 162 3.00 22.94 -10.44
CA ASP A 162 4.10 22.36 -9.68
C ASP A 162 3.65 22.17 -8.23
N CYS A 163 3.92 21.00 -7.66
CA CYS A 163 3.39 20.59 -6.36
C CYS A 163 4.53 20.12 -5.46
N ASN A 164 5.14 21.05 -4.74
CA ASN A 164 6.20 20.69 -3.79
C ASN A 164 5.58 20.17 -2.49
N GLU A 165 6.23 19.19 -1.88
CA GLU A 165 5.71 18.51 -0.69
C GLU A 165 5.25 19.50 0.40
N GLY A 166 4.01 19.33 0.87
CA GLY A 166 3.42 20.14 1.94
C GLY A 166 2.88 21.51 1.52
N GLU A 167 3.15 21.98 0.30
CA GLU A 167 2.57 23.21 -0.23
C GLU A 167 1.05 23.11 -0.40
N ILE A 168 0.38 24.26 -0.30
CA ILE A 168 -1.05 24.39 -0.51
C ILE A 168 -1.31 24.97 -1.89
N LEU A 169 -2.06 24.24 -2.71
CA LEU A 169 -2.41 24.63 -4.07
C LEU A 169 -3.92 24.74 -4.23
N ALA A 170 -4.39 25.88 -4.75
CA ALA A 170 -5.78 26.06 -5.10
C ALA A 170 -6.01 25.69 -6.58
N PRO A 171 -7.07 24.92 -6.91
CA PRO A 171 -7.47 24.70 -8.29
C PRO A 171 -7.85 26.03 -8.97
N SER A 172 -7.59 26.13 -10.27
CA SER A 172 -8.07 27.28 -11.06
C SER A 172 -9.41 26.95 -11.71
N GLY A 173 -10.42 27.80 -11.52
CA GLY A 173 -11.74 27.63 -12.16
C GLY A 173 -12.90 28.09 -11.28
N GLY A 174 -14.03 28.46 -11.89
CA GLY A 174 -15.17 29.03 -11.16
C GLY A 174 -15.94 28.03 -10.27
N GLU A 175 -15.88 26.74 -10.60
CA GLU A 175 -16.56 25.66 -9.86
C GLU A 175 -15.79 25.22 -8.61
N TRP A 176 -14.51 25.57 -8.53
CA TRP A 176 -13.59 25.16 -7.49
C TRP A 176 -13.50 26.18 -6.35
N ARG A 177 -13.44 25.68 -5.11
CA ARG A 177 -13.06 26.47 -3.92
C ARG A 177 -12.20 25.63 -3.00
N GLY A 178 -11.41 26.28 -2.15
CA GLY A 178 -10.47 25.61 -1.25
C GLY A 178 -9.18 25.23 -1.97
N SER A 179 -8.47 24.26 -1.42
CA SER A 179 -7.15 23.88 -1.89
C SER A 179 -6.85 22.42 -1.62
N ILE A 180 -5.74 21.92 -2.15
CA ILE A 180 -5.14 20.64 -1.78
C ILE A 180 -3.83 20.87 -1.05
N ARG A 181 -3.40 19.89 -0.26
CA ARG A 181 -2.05 19.80 0.26
C ARG A 181 -1.24 18.82 -0.60
N CYS A 182 -0.13 19.31 -1.13
CA CYS A 182 0.76 18.54 -1.98
C CYS A 182 1.34 17.32 -1.24
N PRO A 183 1.16 16.10 -1.78
CA PRO A 183 1.67 14.88 -1.16
C PRO A 183 3.19 14.78 -1.31
N LYS A 184 3.78 13.81 -0.61
CA LYS A 184 5.18 13.44 -0.84
C LYS A 184 5.33 12.83 -2.23
N TYR A 185 6.45 13.10 -2.91
CA TYR A 185 6.71 12.50 -4.22
C TYR A 185 6.59 10.97 -4.18
N ALA A 186 7.17 10.32 -3.16
CA ALA A 186 7.12 8.87 -3.01
C ALA A 186 5.70 8.32 -2.81
N ASP A 187 4.73 9.14 -2.39
CA ASP A 187 3.38 8.67 -2.16
C ASP A 187 2.54 8.51 -3.44
N VAL A 188 2.94 9.20 -4.50
CA VAL A 188 2.18 9.26 -5.76
C VAL A 188 3.02 8.91 -6.99
N CYS A 189 4.35 8.99 -6.88
CA CYS A 189 5.29 8.82 -7.98
C CYS A 189 6.22 7.61 -7.86
N THR A 190 6.09 6.79 -6.81
CA THR A 190 6.85 5.53 -6.75
C THR A 190 6.27 4.60 -7.80
N ALA A 191 6.95 4.52 -8.94
CA ALA A 191 6.62 3.59 -9.99
C ALA A 191 6.83 2.17 -9.46
N PHE A 192 5.83 1.30 -9.63
CA PHE A 192 6.09 -0.12 -9.64
C PHE A 192 7.18 -0.37 -10.70
N LEU A 193 8.29 -1.00 -10.30
CA LEU A 193 9.31 -1.38 -11.25
C LEU A 193 8.64 -2.20 -12.35
N ASN A 194 8.91 -1.86 -13.62
CA ASN A 194 8.33 -2.61 -14.73
C ASN A 194 8.97 -4.01 -14.75
N VAL A 195 8.32 -4.96 -14.07
CA VAL A 195 8.90 -6.29 -13.79
C VAL A 195 9.19 -7.06 -15.09
N SER A 196 8.52 -6.69 -16.20
CA SER A 196 8.79 -7.24 -17.54
C SER A 196 10.20 -6.97 -18.06
N ASP A 197 10.90 -5.96 -17.54
CA ASP A 197 12.27 -5.63 -17.95
C ASP A 197 13.32 -6.42 -17.13
N PHE A 198 12.91 -7.15 -16.10
CA PHE A 198 13.81 -7.94 -15.27
C PHE A 198 13.82 -9.40 -15.74
N SER A 199 14.93 -9.80 -16.38
CA SER A 199 15.20 -11.22 -16.64
C SER A 199 15.37 -11.95 -15.30
N ILE A 200 14.64 -13.04 -15.06
CA ILE A 200 14.89 -13.90 -13.90
C ILE A 200 16.31 -14.46 -14.03
N PRO A 201 17.26 -14.11 -13.14
CA PRO A 201 18.60 -14.66 -13.22
C PRO A 201 18.54 -16.15 -12.87
N ALA A 202 18.88 -17.00 -13.84
CA ALA A 202 19.11 -18.41 -13.56
C ALA A 202 20.32 -18.54 -12.63
N VAL A 203 20.09 -18.97 -11.40
CA VAL A 203 21.18 -19.31 -10.48
C VAL A 203 21.83 -20.57 -11.05
N ALA A 204 23.10 -20.48 -11.45
CA ALA A 204 23.87 -21.66 -11.84
C ALA A 204 23.85 -22.66 -10.68
N PRO A 205 23.58 -23.96 -10.94
CA PRO A 205 23.71 -24.98 -9.90
C PRO A 205 25.11 -24.91 -9.31
N LEU A 206 25.21 -25.00 -7.98
CA LEU A 206 26.51 -25.14 -7.32
C LEU A 206 27.18 -26.39 -7.89
N LEU A 207 28.25 -26.21 -8.66
CA LEU A 207 29.08 -27.31 -9.14
C LEU A 207 29.61 -28.04 -7.91
N GLY A 208 29.33 -29.35 -7.87
CA GLY A 208 29.43 -30.18 -6.68
C GLY A 208 30.81 -30.15 -6.00
N GLU A 209 30.79 -30.25 -4.68
CA GLU A 209 31.96 -30.71 -3.94
C GLU A 209 32.29 -32.13 -4.41
N GLU A 210 33.48 -32.30 -5.00
CA GLU A 210 34.05 -33.61 -5.28
C GLU A 210 34.11 -34.43 -3.97
N PRO A 211 33.62 -35.68 -3.93
CA PRO A 211 33.75 -36.49 -2.74
C PRO A 211 35.22 -36.78 -2.49
N ASN A 212 35.71 -36.33 -1.34
CA ASN A 212 37.05 -36.62 -0.88
C ASN A 212 37.31 -38.13 -0.90
N HIS A 213 38.39 -38.47 -1.59
CA HIS A 213 39.04 -39.76 -1.64
C HIS A 213 39.56 -40.16 -0.26
N TRP A 214 38.73 -40.78 0.58
CA TRP A 214 39.14 -41.77 1.59
C TRP A 214 37.89 -42.45 2.17
N ASP A 215 37.69 -43.72 1.82
CA ASP A 215 37.12 -44.74 2.70
C ASP A 215 37.30 -46.07 1.97
N THR A 216 38.55 -46.54 1.99
CA THR A 216 38.87 -47.95 1.77
C THR A 216 38.65 -48.63 3.11
N ALA A 217 37.54 -49.34 3.24
CA ALA A 217 37.37 -50.36 4.27
C ALA A 217 37.05 -51.67 3.56
N ASP A 218 38.08 -52.50 3.48
CA ASP A 218 38.04 -53.88 3.07
C ASP A 218 36.98 -54.66 3.87
N THR A 219 36.10 -55.37 3.17
CA THR A 219 35.66 -56.69 3.61
C THR A 219 35.56 -57.59 2.38
N ASN A 220 36.52 -58.51 2.30
CA ASN A 220 36.46 -59.71 1.47
C ASN A 220 35.26 -60.56 1.89
N ASP A 221 34.50 -61.08 0.92
CA ASP A 221 34.30 -62.53 0.81
C ASP A 221 33.75 -62.94 -0.56
N GLU A 222 34.48 -63.88 -1.16
CA GLU A 222 34.08 -65.00 -2.02
C GLU A 222 32.59 -65.17 -2.39
N SER A 223 32.16 -65.63 -3.57
CA SER A 223 32.80 -66.51 -4.55
C SER A 223 31.87 -66.70 -5.77
N GLY A 224 32.44 -67.06 -6.92
CA GLY A 224 31.82 -68.03 -7.84
C GLY A 224 30.92 -67.51 -8.97
N GLY A 225 31.50 -67.28 -10.14
CA GLY A 225 30.74 -67.24 -11.40
C GLY A 225 30.29 -68.62 -11.88
N THR A 226 29.33 -68.65 -12.81
CA THR A 226 29.42 -69.39 -14.09
C THR A 226 28.21 -69.06 -14.98
N ASN A 227 28.51 -68.83 -16.26
CA ASN A 227 27.57 -68.78 -17.38
C ASN A 227 26.76 -70.08 -17.51
N HIS A 228 25.50 -70.00 -17.94
CA HIS A 228 25.02 -70.78 -19.10
C HIS A 228 23.62 -70.33 -19.59
N ASP A 229 23.61 -69.80 -20.81
CA ASP A 229 22.54 -69.99 -21.82
C ASP A 229 22.60 -71.48 -22.26
N PRO A 230 21.51 -72.20 -22.60
CA PRO A 230 20.74 -71.91 -23.82
C PRO A 230 19.24 -72.21 -23.75
N GLY A 231 18.52 -71.74 -24.77
CA GLY A 231 17.08 -71.88 -24.92
C GLY A 231 16.53 -73.28 -25.20
N ALA A 232 15.21 -73.34 -25.08
CA ALA A 232 14.27 -74.20 -25.78
C ALA A 232 12.96 -73.39 -25.95
#